data_AF-A0A4P6F9F2-F1
#
_entry.id   AF-A0A4P6F9F2-F1
#
_cell.length_a   1.000
_cell.length_b   1.000
_cell.length_c   1.000
_cell.angle_alpha   90.00
_cell.angle_beta   90.00
_cell.angle_gamma   90.00
#
_symmetry.space_group_name_H-M   'P 1'
#
loop_
_entity.id
_entity.type
_entity.pdbx_description
1 polymer ?
#
loop_
_entity_poly.entity_id
_entity_poly.type
_entity_poly.pdbx_seq_one_letter_code
_entity_poly.pdbx_strand_id
1 'polypeptide(L)'
;MAVLLYGRLLTVDATAARYAYGRDRSVWIEPDRADGIVVIPVAHPEDWYVEGTEQRLKPAAALVHKARKSFRTDGAWPEGVAFNA
;
A
#
# COMPACT_ATOMS: atom_id res chain seq x y z
N MET A 1 -7.60 -20.77 4.75
CA MET A 1 -8.52 -19.65 4.48
C MET A 1 -7.69 -18.52 3.91
N ALA A 2 -8.06 -17.97 2.76
CA ALA A 2 -7.33 -16.83 2.18
C ALA A 2 -7.67 -15.56 2.98
N VAL A 3 -6.65 -14.83 3.43
CA VAL A 3 -6.86 -13.53 4.09
C VAL A 3 -6.88 -12.47 3.00
N LEU A 4 -7.98 -11.76 2.87
CA LEU A 4 -8.08 -10.64 1.93
C LEU A 4 -7.55 -9.40 2.64
N LEU A 5 -6.49 -8.83 2.09
CA LEU A 5 -5.89 -7.58 2.54
C LEU A 5 -6.27 -6.47 1.57
N TYR A 6 -6.37 -5.28 2.15
CA TYR A 6 -6.66 -4.05 1.43
C TYR A 6 -5.59 -3.03 1.75
N GLY A 7 -5.39 -2.10 0.83
CA GLY A 7 -4.86 -0.82 1.20
C GLY A 7 -5.42 0.31 0.37
N ARG A 8 -5.33 1.49 0.97
CA ARG A 8 -5.97 2.71 0.53
C ARG A 8 -4.91 3.80 0.44
N LEU A 9 -4.88 4.48 -0.68
CA LEU A 9 -4.01 5.63 -0.87
C LEU A 9 -4.43 6.73 0.11
N LEU A 10 -3.49 7.16 0.94
CA LEU A 10 -3.65 8.29 1.85
C LEU A 10 -3.20 9.57 1.17
N THR A 11 -1.96 9.57 0.70
CA THR A 11 -1.34 10.71 0.04
C THR A 11 -0.41 10.24 -1.07
N VAL A 12 -0.26 11.07 -2.09
CA VAL A 12 0.77 10.93 -3.10
C VAL A 12 1.41 12.29 -3.31
N ASP A 13 2.73 12.33 -3.28
CA ASP A 13 3.53 13.51 -3.59
C ASP A 13 4.69 13.13 -4.52
N ALA A 14 5.54 14.09 -4.85
CA ALA A 14 6.68 13.88 -5.75
C ALA A 14 7.74 12.90 -5.18
N THR A 15 7.71 12.62 -3.87
CA THR A 15 8.68 11.78 -3.17
C THR A 15 8.17 10.37 -2.94
N ALA A 16 6.89 10.21 -2.54
CA ALA A 16 6.34 8.91 -2.19
C ALA A 16 4.80 8.84 -2.33
N ALA A 17 4.31 7.63 -2.59
CA ALA A 17 2.91 7.26 -2.39
C ALA A 17 2.76 6.54 -1.04
N ARG A 18 1.79 6.95 -0.22
CA ARG A 18 1.52 6.40 1.11
C ARG A 18 0.18 5.69 1.14
N TYR A 19 0.18 4.45 1.60
CA TYR A 19 -1.01 3.60 1.68
C TYR A 19 -1.26 3.11 3.10
N ALA A 20 -2.44 3.33 3.64
CA ALA A 20 -2.89 2.55 4.80
C ALA A 20 -3.18 1.12 4.33
N TYR A 21 -2.69 0.10 5.04
CA TYR A 21 -2.99 -1.30 4.72
C TYR A 21 -3.57 -2.04 5.91
N GLY A 22 -4.41 -3.04 5.66
CA GLY A 22 -5.02 -3.84 6.71
C GLY A 22 -5.91 -4.96 6.20
N ARG A 23 -6.40 -5.78 7.13
CA ARG A 23 -7.29 -6.93 6.87
C ARG A 23 -8.78 -6.56 6.74
N ASP A 24 -9.13 -5.31 6.98
CA ASP A 24 -10.52 -4.86 6.92
C ASP A 24 -10.98 -4.67 5.47
N ARG A 25 -12.17 -5.20 5.15
CA ARG A 25 -12.88 -5.07 3.86
C ARG A 25 -13.51 -3.70 3.67
N SER A 26 -13.52 -2.86 4.69
CA SER A 26 -13.90 -1.46 4.57
C SER A 26 -13.00 -0.78 3.54
N VAL A 27 -13.61 -0.31 2.44
CA VAL A 27 -12.97 0.55 1.42
C VAL A 27 -12.39 1.82 2.07
N TRP A 28 -12.80 2.12 3.31
CA TRP A 28 -12.32 3.17 4.16
C TRP A 28 -11.49 2.57 5.31
N ILE A 29 -10.33 1.97 5.00
CA ILE A 29 -9.31 1.80 6.04
C ILE A 29 -8.95 3.22 6.50
N GLU A 30 -9.36 3.55 7.72
CA GLU A 30 -8.90 4.73 8.42
C GLU A 30 -7.44 4.49 8.83
N PRO A 31 -6.55 5.49 8.72
CA PRO A 31 -5.15 5.36 9.15
C PRO A 31 -5.03 4.77 10.56
N ASP A 32 -5.92 5.19 11.47
CA ASP A 32 -5.92 4.79 12.87
C ASP A 32 -6.36 3.33 13.11
N ARG A 33 -6.93 2.69 12.09
CA ARG A 33 -7.33 1.26 12.11
C ARG A 33 -6.50 0.39 11.17
N ALA A 34 -5.52 0.98 10.49
CA ALA A 34 -4.64 0.25 9.60
C ALA A 34 -3.73 -0.68 10.41
N ASP A 35 -3.40 -1.85 9.83
CA ASP A 35 -2.31 -2.69 10.34
C ASP A 35 -0.94 -1.98 10.14
N GLY A 36 -0.88 -0.97 9.26
CA GLY A 36 0.25 -0.04 9.13
C GLY A 36 0.14 0.87 7.90
N ILE A 37 1.12 1.77 7.72
CA ILE A 37 1.22 2.64 6.54
C ILE A 37 2.40 2.20 5.68
N VAL A 38 2.14 1.79 4.44
CA VAL A 38 3.17 1.49 3.44
C VAL A 38 3.60 2.77 2.76
N VAL A 39 4.90 3.03 2.75
CA VAL A 39 5.50 4.13 2.00
C VAL A 39 6.23 3.55 0.79
N ILE A 40 5.87 4.01 -0.40
CA ILE A 40 6.47 3.60 -1.67
C ILE A 40 7.15 4.82 -2.29
N PRO A 41 8.50 4.90 -2.26
CA PRO A 41 9.21 6.00 -2.93
C PRO A 41 8.93 6.01 -4.42
N VAL A 42 8.70 7.20 -5.00
CA VAL A 42 8.40 7.34 -6.45
C VAL A 42 9.66 7.05 -7.28
N ALA A 43 10.81 7.55 -6.85
CA ALA A 43 12.09 7.36 -7.55
C ALA A 43 12.65 5.93 -7.40
N HIS A 44 12.49 5.34 -6.21
CA HIS A 44 13.01 4.01 -5.86
C HIS A 44 11.91 3.13 -5.23
N PRO A 45 10.93 2.65 -6.01
CA PRO A 45 9.79 1.92 -5.46
C PRO A 45 10.14 0.55 -4.84
N GLU A 46 11.35 0.03 -5.08
CA GLU A 46 11.94 -1.13 -4.43
C GLU A 46 12.29 -0.89 -2.96
N ASP A 47 12.52 0.37 -2.57
CA ASP A 47 12.88 0.78 -1.21
C ASP A 47 11.69 1.10 -0.34
N TRP A 48 10.54 0.51 -0.67
CA TRP A 48 9.34 0.62 0.14
C TRP A 48 9.55 0.03 1.54
N TYR A 49 8.79 0.57 2.49
CA TYR A 49 8.81 0.16 3.89
C TYR A 49 7.44 0.42 4.54
N VAL A 50 7.25 -0.14 5.74
CA VAL A 50 6.08 0.17 6.59
C VAL A 50 6.51 1.17 7.67
N GLU A 51 5.83 2.32 7.72
CA GLU A 51 6.06 3.40 8.69
C GLU A 51 5.98 2.86 10.14
N GLY A 52 6.88 3.32 11.00
CA GLY A 52 7.02 2.84 12.38
C GLY A 52 7.77 1.51 12.55
N THR A 53 7.95 0.72 11.50
CA THR A 53 8.78 -0.50 11.55
C THR A 53 10.04 -0.42 10.69
N GLU A 54 10.04 0.47 9.67
CA GLU A 54 11.07 0.58 8.63
C GLU A 54 11.36 -0.75 7.92
N GLN A 55 10.44 -1.72 8.02
CA GLN A 55 10.61 -3.08 7.51
C GLN A 55 9.65 -3.38 6.37
N ARG A 56 10.05 -4.33 5.52
CA ARG A 56 9.25 -4.88 4.44
C ARG A 56 8.42 -6.05 4.94
N LEU A 57 7.19 -5.76 5.36
CA LEU A 57 6.28 -6.79 5.83
C LEU A 57 5.70 -7.59 4.66
N LYS A 58 5.74 -8.93 4.73
CA LYS A 58 5.22 -9.81 3.66
C LYS A 58 3.77 -9.47 3.23
N PRO A 59 2.84 -9.19 4.17
CA PRO A 59 1.50 -8.72 3.81
C PRO A 59 1.49 -7.47 2.93
N ALA A 60 2.38 -6.51 3.18
CA ALA A 60 2.44 -5.26 2.41
C ALA A 60 3.08 -5.43 1.02
N ALA A 61 3.89 -6.46 0.79
CA ALA A 61 4.60 -6.64 -0.49
C ALA A 61 3.64 -6.81 -1.69
N ALA A 62 2.53 -7.52 -1.50
CA ALA A 62 1.52 -7.72 -2.54
C ALA A 62 0.76 -6.43 -2.87
N LEU A 63 0.51 -5.57 -1.88
CA LEU A 63 -0.01 -4.22 -2.10
C LEU A 63 0.93 -3.41 -3.00
N VAL A 64 2.22 -3.34 -2.62
CA VAL A 64 3.23 -2.58 -3.37
C VAL A 64 3.33 -3.08 -4.81
N HIS A 65 3.34 -4.40 -5.01
CA HIS A 65 3.39 -4.97 -6.35
C HIS A 65 2.21 -4.52 -7.21
N LYS A 66 0.99 -4.57 -6.68
CA LYS A 66 -0.22 -4.15 -7.41
C LYS A 66 -0.26 -2.64 -7.64
N ALA A 67 0.03 -1.84 -6.62
CA ALA A 67 0.07 -0.38 -6.73
C ALA A 67 1.07 0.07 -7.80
N ARG A 68 2.29 -0.49 -7.77
CA ARG A 68 3.33 -0.24 -8.79
C ARG A 68 2.90 -0.69 -10.18
N LYS A 69 2.20 -1.82 -10.28
CA LYS A 69 1.70 -2.32 -11.56
C LYS A 69 0.70 -1.32 -12.16
N SER A 70 -0.27 -0.86 -11.39
CA SER A 70 -1.22 0.17 -11.82
C SER A 70 -0.53 1.47 -12.19
N PHE A 71 0.41 1.96 -11.38
CA PHE A 71 1.16 3.17 -11.71
C PHE A 71 1.92 3.06 -13.03
N ARG A 72 2.53 1.90 -13.33
CA ARG A 72 3.20 1.67 -14.62
C ARG A 72 2.25 1.58 -15.80
N THR A 73 1.03 1.07 -15.61
CA THR A 73 0.05 0.90 -16.69
C THR A 73 -0.68 2.21 -16.98
N ASP A 74 -1.14 2.89 -15.92
CA ASP A 74 -2.10 3.99 -16.02
C ASP A 74 -1.44 5.36 -15.74
N GLY A 75 -0.18 5.38 -15.31
CA GLY A 75 0.52 6.60 -14.89
C GLY A 75 0.04 7.18 -13.56
N ALA A 76 -0.92 6.51 -12.90
CA ALA A 76 -1.56 6.97 -11.68
C ALA A 76 -1.53 5.91 -10.58
N TRP A 77 -1.37 6.36 -9.34
CA TRP A 77 -1.44 5.49 -8.16
C TRP A 77 -2.91 5.14 -7.89
N PRO A 78 -3.25 3.85 -7.76
CA PRO A 78 -4.64 3.46 -7.52
C PRO A 78 -5.07 3.92 -6.12
N GLU A 79 -6.28 4.48 -6.02
CA GLU A 79 -6.86 4.92 -4.73
C GLU A 79 -7.07 3.75 -3.76
N GLY A 80 -7.33 2.55 -4.28
CA GLY A 80 -7.54 1.34 -3.50
C GLY A 80 -6.92 0.11 -4.17
N VAL A 81 -6.39 -0.79 -3.34
CA VAL A 81 -5.75 -2.04 -3.75
C VAL A 81 -6.26 -3.17 -2.87
N ALA A 82 -6.83 -4.21 -3.46
CA ALA A 82 -7.24 -5.43 -2.76
C ALA A 82 -6.41 -6.63 -3.24
N PHE A 83 -6.02 -7.52 -2.32
CA PHE A 83 -5.18 -8.67 -2.65
C PHE A 83 -5.31 -9.81 -1.64
N ASN A 84 -5.05 -11.03 -2.09
CA ASN A 84 -5.01 -12.21 -1.22
C ASN A 84 -3.60 -12.35 -0.65
N ALA A 85 -3.51 -12.50 0.67
CA ALA A 85 -2.28 -12.82 1.41
C ALA A 85 -2.07 -14.32 1.54
#